data_AF-A0AAW4BQN8-F1
#
_entry.id   AF-A0AAW4BQN8-F1
#
_cell.length_a   1.000
_cell.length_b   1.000
_cell.length_c   1.000
_cell.angle_alpha   90.00
_cell.angle_beta   90.00
_cell.angle_gamma   90.00
#
_symmetry.space_group_name_H-M   'P 1'
#
loop_
_entity.id
_entity.type
_entity.pdbx_description
1 polymer ?
#
loop_
_entity_poly.entity_id
_entity_poly.type
_entity_poly.pdbx_seq_one_letter_code
_entity_poly.pdbx_strand_id
1 'polypeptide(L)'
;EKLLTYGPTIQDHEPQGLLLLVTPRPGTISPWSSKATDIAHNCGLVDVKRLERGTAYYIESEVALSAEQINTIQTIIHDRMMEVVFTDFE
;
A
#
# COMPACT_ATOMS: atom_id res chain seq x y z
N GLU A 1 19.98 -0.14 2.55
CA GLU A 1 19.23 0.77 1.66
C GLU A 1 18.60 0.14 0.42
N LYS A 2 18.97 -1.07 -0.03
CA LYS A 2 18.47 -1.60 -1.32
C LYS A 2 17.34 -2.65 -1.24
N LEU A 3 16.99 -3.16 -0.05
CA LEU A 3 16.10 -4.32 0.08
C LEU A 3 14.68 -4.07 -0.45
N LEU A 4 14.18 -2.85 -0.33
CA LEU A 4 12.83 -2.47 -0.77
C LEU A 4 12.81 -1.86 -2.18
N THR A 5 13.97 -1.80 -2.86
CA THR A 5 14.07 -1.34 -4.24
C THR A 5 13.99 -2.55 -5.17
N TYR A 6 12.81 -2.82 -5.71
CA TYR A 6 12.56 -3.94 -6.61
C TYR A 6 11.43 -3.63 -7.59
N GLY A 7 11.28 -4.49 -8.61
CA GLY A 7 10.26 -4.34 -9.65
C GLY A 7 10.78 -3.63 -10.90
N PRO A 8 9.92 -3.44 -11.91
CA PRO A 8 10.27 -2.70 -13.11
C PRO A 8 10.54 -1.23 -12.78
N THR A 9 11.49 -0.62 -13.48
CA THR A 9 11.67 0.84 -13.42
C THR A 9 10.54 1.50 -14.20
N ILE A 10 9.69 2.23 -13.48
CA ILE A 10 8.60 3.02 -14.03
C ILE A 10 9.00 4.49 -13.87
N GLN A 11 8.43 5.38 -14.69
CA GLN A 11 8.60 6.81 -14.50
C GLN A 11 8.00 7.23 -13.15
N ASP A 12 8.79 7.91 -12.33
CA ASP A 12 8.31 8.48 -11.08
C ASP A 12 7.44 9.71 -11.34
N HIS A 13 6.37 9.84 -10.57
CA HIS A 13 5.48 11.00 -10.57
C HIS A 13 5.40 11.57 -9.16
N GLU A 14 5.32 12.90 -9.04
CA GLU A 14 5.06 13.52 -7.76
C GLU A 14 3.64 13.15 -7.28
N PRO A 15 3.46 12.71 -6.03
CA PRO A 15 2.14 12.38 -5.53
C PRO A 15 1.21 13.60 -5.45
N GLN A 16 0.07 13.55 -6.14
CA GLN A 16 -0.91 14.63 -6.20
C GLN A 16 -2.35 14.11 -6.06
N GLY A 17 -3.25 14.94 -5.52
CA GLY A 17 -4.65 14.57 -5.35
C GLY A 17 -4.97 13.77 -4.07
N LEU A 18 -6.05 13.00 -4.10
CA LEU A 18 -6.56 12.23 -2.96
C LEU A 18 -5.78 10.93 -2.79
N LEU A 19 -5.19 10.72 -1.61
CA LEU A 19 -4.58 9.45 -1.22
C LEU A 19 -5.65 8.45 -0.81
N LEU A 20 -5.60 7.26 -1.42
CA LEU A 20 -6.26 6.04 -0.95
C LEU A 20 -5.21 4.95 -0.79
N LEU A 21 -4.86 4.63 0.45
CA LEU A 21 -3.87 3.63 0.80
C LEU A 21 -4.54 2.27 0.99
N VAL A 22 -4.29 1.33 0.09
CA VAL A 22 -4.80 -0.04 0.17
C VAL A 22 -3.77 -0.92 0.88
N THR A 23 -4.18 -1.59 1.96
CA THR A 23 -3.32 -2.53 2.70
C THR A 23 -4.07 -3.83 3.00
N PRO A 24 -3.36 -4.92 3.34
CA PRO A 24 -3.98 -6.07 4.00
C PRO A 24 -4.79 -5.62 5.23
N ARG A 25 -5.90 -6.31 5.52
CA ARG A 25 -6.76 -5.96 6.66
C ARG A 25 -6.00 -6.03 7.99
N PRO A 26 -6.24 -5.10 8.92
CA PRO A 26 -5.70 -5.19 10.27
C PRO A 26 -6.01 -6.55 10.91
N GLY A 27 -5.01 -7.13 11.56
CA GLY A 27 -5.09 -8.48 12.12
C GLY A 27 -4.74 -9.61 11.14
N THR A 28 -4.44 -9.29 9.88
CA THR A 28 -3.90 -10.25 8.90
C THR A 28 -2.41 -10.00 8.65
N ILE A 29 -1.70 -11.03 8.18
CA ILE A 29 -0.30 -10.94 7.75
C ILE A 29 -0.23 -11.45 6.32
N SER A 30 0.23 -10.62 5.39
CA SER A 30 0.32 -11.03 3.99
C SER A 30 1.44 -12.06 3.76
N PRO A 31 1.33 -12.94 2.75
CA PRO A 31 2.46 -13.80 2.36
C PRO A 31 3.71 -13.01 1.93
N TRP A 32 3.53 -11.78 1.43
CA TRP A 32 4.64 -10.87 1.13
C TRP A 32 5.36 -10.47 2.43
N SER A 33 4.61 -10.11 3.47
CA SER A 33 5.13 -9.72 4.78
C SER A 33 6.05 -10.80 5.36
N SER A 34 5.60 -12.06 5.38
CA SER A 34 6.41 -13.16 5.91
C SER A 34 7.74 -13.28 5.16
N LYS A 35 7.72 -13.35 3.83
CA LYS A 35 8.94 -13.51 3.03
C LYS A 35 9.85 -12.29 3.06
N ALA A 36 9.29 -11.07 3.05
CA ALA A 36 10.07 -9.84 3.13
C ALA A 36 10.79 -9.73 4.48
N THR A 37 10.11 -10.11 5.56
CA THR A 37 10.70 -10.13 6.91
C THR A 37 11.83 -11.16 6.99
N ASP A 38 11.63 -12.37 6.44
CA ASP A 38 12.68 -13.40 6.37
C ASP A 38 13.91 -12.91 5.58
N ILE A 39 13.70 -12.24 4.44
CA ILE A 39 14.79 -11.63 3.66
C ILE A 39 15.54 -10.58 4.49
N ALA A 40 14.83 -9.72 5.22
CA ALA A 40 15.45 -8.71 6.06
C ALA A 40 16.33 -9.33 7.16
N HIS A 41 15.84 -10.37 7.84
CA HIS A 41 16.59 -11.10 8.86
C HIS A 41 17.82 -11.80 8.27
N ASN A 42 17.70 -12.44 7.10
CA ASN A 42 18.82 -13.07 6.41
C ASN A 42 19.89 -12.07 5.95
N CYS A 43 19.52 -10.80 5.77
CA CYS A 43 20.45 -9.70 5.52
C CYS A 43 21.03 -9.07 6.80
N GLY A 44 20.79 -9.67 7.98
CA GLY A 44 21.31 -9.19 9.26
C GLY A 44 20.48 -8.09 9.92
N LEU A 45 19.32 -7.71 9.37
CA LEU A 45 18.43 -6.70 9.94
C LEU A 45 17.50 -7.31 11.00
N VAL A 46 18.08 -7.88 12.06
CA VAL A 46 17.36 -8.64 13.09
C VAL A 46 16.34 -7.82 13.89
N ASP A 47 16.50 -6.50 13.95
CA ASP A 47 15.59 -5.60 14.67
C ASP A 47 14.26 -5.34 13.93
N VAL A 48 14.18 -5.72 12.65
CA VAL A 48 12.95 -5.59 11.86
C VAL A 48 11.93 -6.60 12.37
N LYS A 49 10.92 -6.14 13.11
CA LYS A 49 9.87 -7.02 13.65
C LYS A 49 9.01 -7.63 12.55
N ARG A 50 8.62 -6.82 11.57
CA ARG A 50 7.77 -7.20 10.44
C ARG A 50 7.84 -6.13 9.36
N LEU A 51 7.90 -6.56 8.10
CA LEU A 51 7.66 -5.71 6.93
C LEU A 51 6.27 -6.00 6.38
N GLU A 52 5.54 -4.98 5.96
CA GLU A 52 4.27 -5.14 5.23
C GLU A 52 4.27 -4.24 4.01
N ARG A 53 3.41 -4.55 3.04
CA ARG A 53 3.26 -3.77 1.80
C ARG A 53 1.83 -3.32 1.61
N GLY A 54 1.69 -2.06 1.22
CA GLY A 54 0.43 -1.49 0.71
C GLY A 54 0.65 -0.82 -0.65
N THR A 55 -0.44 -0.39 -1.26
CA THR A 55 -0.47 0.35 -2.53
C THR A 55 -1.11 1.70 -2.27
N ALA A 56 -0.35 2.78 -2.48
CA ALA A 56 -0.85 4.15 -2.42
C ALA A 56 -1.41 4.55 -3.79
N TYR A 57 -2.72 4.73 -3.89
CA TYR A 57 -3.36 5.33 -5.06
C TYR A 57 -3.52 6.83 -4.84
N TYR A 58 -3.13 7.60 -5.84
CA TYR A 58 -3.27 9.06 -5.88
C TYR A 58 -4.30 9.40 -6.96
N ILE A 59 -5.46 9.89 -6.53
CA ILE A 59 -6.60 10.16 -7.41
C ILE A 59 -6.73 11.65 -7.65
N GLU A 60 -6.49 12.07 -8.89
CA GLU A 60 -6.71 13.43 -9.34
C GLU A 60 -8.06 13.55 -10.05
N SER A 61 -8.77 14.64 -9.79
CA SER A 61 -10.02 14.97 -10.47
C SER A 61 -10.14 16.48 -10.61
N GLU A 62 -10.68 16.94 -11.74
CA GLU A 62 -10.93 18.36 -11.99
C GLU A 62 -11.98 18.95 -11.04
N VAL A 63 -12.86 18.09 -10.50
CA VAL A 63 -13.94 18.47 -9.58
C VAL A 63 -13.80 17.66 -8.29
N ALA A 64 -14.18 18.26 -7.17
CA ALA A 64 -14.21 17.55 -5.89
C ALA A 64 -15.12 16.31 -5.97
N LEU A 65 -14.56 15.16 -5.61
CA LEU A 65 -15.30 13.89 -5.59
C LEU A 65 -16.26 13.84 -4.40
N SER A 66 -17.48 13.36 -4.62
CA SER A 66 -18.42 13.08 -3.54
C SER A 66 -18.02 11.83 -2.75
N ALA A 67 -18.58 11.66 -1.54
CA ALA A 67 -18.35 10.47 -0.73
C ALA A 67 -18.80 9.19 -1.44
N GLU A 68 -19.92 9.22 -2.18
CA GLU A 68 -20.40 8.07 -2.98
C GLU A 68 -19.45 7.71 -4.12
N GLN A 69 -18.86 8.72 -4.78
CA GLN A 69 -17.87 8.50 -5.84
C GLN A 69 -16.59 7.91 -5.26
N ILE A 70 -16.10 8.42 -4.13
CA ILE A 70 -14.94 7.87 -3.42
C ILE A 70 -15.21 6.41 -3.02
N ASN A 71 -16.37 6.11 -2.45
CA ASN A 71 -16.75 4.74 -2.10
C ASN A 71 -16.76 3.82 -3.34
N THR A 72 -17.26 4.31 -4.48
CA THR A 72 -17.24 3.55 -5.74
C THR A 72 -15.80 3.24 -6.17
N ILE A 73 -14.91 4.24 -6.13
CA ILE A 73 -13.49 4.05 -6.44
C ILE A 73 -12.87 3.01 -5.49
N GLN A 74 -13.13 3.13 -4.18
CA GLN A 74 -12.64 2.17 -3.20
C GLN A 74 -13.02 0.74 -3.58
N THR A 75 -14.27 0.47 -3.99
CA THR A 75 -14.69 -0.90 -4.38
C THR A 75 -13.95 -1.48 -5.57
N ILE A 76 -13.31 -0.65 -6.40
CA ILE A 76 -12.57 -1.08 -7.60
C ILE A 76 -11.11 -1.39 -7.24
N ILE A 77 -10.52 -0.65 -6.30
CA ILE A 77 -9.07 -0.66 -6.05
C ILE A 77 -8.62 -1.65 -4.97
N HIS A 78 -9.55 -2.28 -4.24
CA HIS A 78 -9.22 -3.26 -3.20
C HIS A 78 -10.14 -4.48 -3.23
N ASP A 79 -9.63 -5.62 -2.76
CA ASP A 79 -10.46 -6.80 -2.45
C ASP A 79 -11.01 -6.68 -1.02
N ARG A 80 -12.32 -6.47 -0.90
CA ARG A 80 -13.03 -6.34 0.39
C ARG A 80 -12.79 -7.50 1.38
N MET A 81 -12.41 -8.68 0.89
CA MET A 81 -12.19 -9.86 1.73
C MET A 81 -10.80 -9.85 2.37
N MET A 82 -9.81 -9.25 1.72
CA MET A 82 -8.39 -9.33 2.10
C MET A 82 -7.78 -7.98 2.49
N GLU A 83 -8.35 -6.89 2.01
CA GLU A 83 -7.76 -5.56 2.08
C GLU A 83 -8.71 -4.54 2.73
N VAL A 84 -8.15 -3.39 3.10
CA VAL A 84 -8.87 -2.21 3.58
C VAL A 84 -8.25 -0.97 2.96
N VAL A 85 -9.03 0.11 2.87
CA VAL A 85 -8.57 1.42 2.39
C VAL A 85 -8.44 2.39 3.55
N PHE A 86 -7.30 3.05 3.65
CA PHE A 86 -7.02 4.18 4.54
C PHE A 86 -6.87 5.47 3.72
N THR A 87 -7.06 6.62 4.36
CA THR A 87 -6.99 7.95 3.70
C THR A 87 -5.69 8.70 4.00
N ASP A 88 -4.83 8.12 4.82
CA ASP A 88 -3.55 8.67 5.25
C ASP A 88 -2.58 7.51 5.58
N PHE A 89 -1.37 7.86 6.01
CA PHE A 89 -0.30 6.90 6.33
C PHE A 89 -0.17 6.63 7.84
N GLU A 90 -0.99 7.24 8.69
CA GLU A 90 -0.89 7.13 10.16
C GLU A 90 -1.70 5.97 10.75
#